data_AF-A0A7W1DD27-F1
#
_entry.id   AF-A0A7W1DD27-F1
#
_cell.length_a   1.000
_cell.length_b   1.000
_cell.length_c   1.000
_cell.angle_alpha   90.00
_cell.angle_beta   90.00
_cell.angle_gamma   90.00
#
_symmetry.space_group_name_H-M   'P 1'
#
loop_
_entity.id
_entity.type
_entity.pdbx_description
1 polymer ?
#
loop_
_entity_poly.entity_id
_entity_poly.type
_entity_poly.pdbx_seq_one_letter_code
_entity_poly.pdbx_strand_id
1 'polypeptide(L)'
;MSFPIETKTEFERLREEIKSGASIISLSGLTSIAAKAFVLAHLQSETQKTFVVIADSNKELETWECDLDFFNSKFQIPNSKSNESEIWNPESGIWSLPSMESDIYAGISPHAETLEKRALTLWNLAHSQPNFVIASAKSLITKTVAPAEMRELGAVLRRDKDFPLKTLIEKLAAGGYVREEPIKNIGEFSVRGGIVDVWSPDAEMPVRIEFFGDTVDSIREFDAETQLSTNKLKEISIAPMREFAAATQDFKDWSFFARERFSDERFARNLKDRTDFAVEGEDFSGWEF
;
A
#
# COMPACT_ATOMS: atom_id res chain seq x y z
N MET A 1 32.17 5.58 13.95
CA MET A 1 32.19 6.81 14.77
C MET A 1 32.20 6.40 16.24
N SER A 2 33.05 7.01 17.06
CA SER A 2 33.15 6.70 18.49
C SER A 2 32.15 7.54 19.28
N PHE A 3 31.21 6.89 19.97
CA PHE A 3 30.20 7.53 20.81
C PHE A 3 30.78 8.05 22.15
N PRO A 4 30.28 9.17 22.69
CA PRO A 4 30.52 9.56 24.09
C PRO A 4 30.15 8.43 25.07
N ILE A 5 30.86 8.33 26.19
CA ILE A 5 30.74 7.20 27.14
C ILE A 5 29.35 7.14 27.80
N GLU A 6 28.70 8.28 28.05
CA GLU A 6 27.35 8.32 28.66
C GLU A 6 26.25 7.80 27.72
N THR A 7 26.36 8.07 26.40
CA THR A 7 25.37 7.59 25.41
C THR A 7 25.49 6.10 25.13
N LYS A 8 26.67 5.49 25.37
CA LYS A 8 26.82 4.02 25.30
C LYS A 8 26.02 3.30 26.37
N THR A 9 26.07 3.79 27.61
CA THR A 9 25.32 3.20 28.74
C THR A 9 23.81 3.23 28.52
N GLU A 10 23.28 4.34 28.02
CA GLU A 10 21.85 4.45 27.74
C GLU A 10 21.41 3.60 26.55
N PHE A 11 22.21 3.58 25.47
CA PHE A 11 21.90 2.73 24.33
C PHE A 11 21.90 1.24 24.70
N GLU A 12 22.87 0.80 25.49
CA GLU A 12 22.92 -0.57 26.01
C GLU A 12 21.69 -0.90 26.85
N ARG A 13 21.26 0.01 27.74
CA ARG A 13 20.02 -0.14 28.50
C ARG A 13 18.82 -0.35 27.59
N LEU A 14 18.60 0.55 26.61
CA LEU A 14 17.50 0.45 25.65
C LEU A 14 17.52 -0.88 24.89
N ARG A 15 18.70 -1.31 24.45
CA ARG A 15 18.87 -2.57 23.71
C ARG A 15 18.45 -3.78 24.55
N GLU A 16 18.89 -3.86 25.81
CA GLU A 16 18.54 -4.97 26.71
C GLU A 16 17.05 -4.93 27.10
N GLU A 17 16.49 -3.74 27.35
CA GLU A 17 15.04 -3.58 27.63
C GLU A 17 14.19 -4.03 26.44
N ILE A 18 14.57 -3.71 25.19
CA ILE A 18 13.87 -4.16 23.98
C ILE A 18 14.01 -5.69 23.80
N LYS A 19 15.21 -6.24 24.02
CA LYS A 19 15.44 -7.69 23.90
C LYS A 19 14.70 -8.50 24.95
N SER A 20 14.58 -7.97 26.17
CA SER A 20 13.82 -8.59 27.26
C SER A 20 12.30 -8.44 27.13
N GLY A 21 11.82 -7.59 26.20
CA GLY A 21 10.39 -7.39 25.96
C GLY A 21 9.73 -6.50 27.00
N ALA A 22 10.45 -5.51 27.54
CA ALA A 22 9.88 -4.51 28.44
C ALA A 22 8.69 -3.80 27.78
N SER A 23 7.60 -3.61 28.53
CA SER A 23 6.35 -3.07 27.99
C SER A 23 6.40 -1.56 27.74
N ILE A 24 7.17 -0.82 28.55
CA ILE A 24 7.29 0.64 28.46
C ILE A 24 8.77 0.99 28.64
N ILE A 25 9.33 1.67 27.66
CA ILE A 25 10.71 2.13 27.62
C ILE A 25 10.68 3.64 27.37
N SER A 26 11.26 4.42 28.28
CA SER A 26 11.31 5.88 28.14
C SER A 26 12.70 6.35 27.71
N LEU A 27 12.74 7.15 26.65
CA LEU A 27 13.93 7.84 26.17
C LEU A 27 13.66 9.33 26.11
N SER A 28 14.54 10.11 26.73
CA SER A 28 14.47 11.58 26.79
C SER A 28 15.74 12.21 26.22
N GLY A 29 15.67 13.51 25.88
CA GLY A 29 16.84 14.28 25.41
C GLY A 29 17.04 14.27 23.89
N LEU A 30 16.19 13.58 23.12
CA LEU A 30 16.19 13.63 21.66
C LEU A 30 15.26 14.73 21.15
N THR A 31 15.85 15.83 20.67
CA THR A 31 15.12 17.04 20.29
C THR A 31 14.69 17.09 18.83
N SER A 32 15.36 16.37 17.92
CA SER A 32 15.06 16.35 16.48
C SER A 32 14.61 14.97 15.99
N ILE A 33 13.91 14.92 14.86
CA ILE A 33 13.56 13.65 14.19
C ILE A 33 14.83 12.89 13.79
N ALA A 34 15.81 13.56 13.18
CA ALA A 34 17.09 12.94 12.83
C ALA A 34 17.78 12.25 14.03
N ALA A 35 17.78 12.85 15.22
CA ALA A 35 18.37 12.22 16.41
C ALA A 35 17.58 10.96 16.84
N LYS A 36 16.25 10.99 16.70
CA LYS A 36 15.40 9.82 16.99
C LYS A 36 15.57 8.72 15.93
N ALA A 37 15.58 9.08 14.65
CA ALA A 37 15.80 8.17 13.52
C ALA A 37 17.16 7.47 13.64
N PHE A 38 18.20 8.22 14.01
CA PHE A 38 19.53 7.65 14.27
C PHE A 38 19.49 6.56 15.35
N VAL A 39 18.87 6.84 16.50
CA VAL A 39 18.77 5.88 17.60
C VAL A 39 17.93 4.66 17.19
N LEU A 40 16.80 4.87 16.52
CA LEU A 40 15.94 3.78 16.04
C LEU A 40 16.64 2.90 15.01
N ALA A 41 17.35 3.48 14.03
CA ALA A 41 18.15 2.73 13.07
C ALA A 41 19.22 1.91 13.77
N HIS A 42 19.95 2.50 14.73
CA HIS A 42 20.95 1.75 15.48
C HIS A 42 20.33 0.60 16.29
N LEU A 43 19.21 0.84 16.97
CA LEU A 43 18.48 -0.20 17.70
C LEU A 43 17.96 -1.31 16.77
N GLN A 44 17.45 -0.98 15.60
CA GLN A 44 17.02 -1.96 14.61
C GLN A 44 18.19 -2.83 14.15
N SER A 45 19.35 -2.24 13.87
CA SER A 45 20.53 -3.02 13.44
C SER A 45 20.95 -4.08 14.47
N GLU A 46 20.81 -3.76 15.77
CA GLU A 46 21.23 -4.61 16.90
C GLU A 46 20.15 -5.59 17.38
N THR A 47 18.88 -5.25 17.22
CA THR A 47 17.74 -6.02 17.75
C THR A 47 17.00 -6.79 16.66
N GLN A 48 17.10 -6.36 15.40
CA GLN A 48 16.42 -6.92 14.24
C GLN A 48 14.88 -6.95 14.39
N LYS A 49 14.34 -6.10 15.28
CA LYS A 49 12.90 -5.92 15.51
C LYS A 49 12.35 -4.90 14.52
N THR A 50 11.08 -5.06 14.14
CA THR A 50 10.32 -4.03 13.42
C THR A 50 9.88 -2.94 14.38
N PHE A 51 10.11 -1.68 14.02
CA PHE A 51 9.65 -0.52 14.78
C PHE A 51 8.47 0.16 14.07
N VAL A 52 7.43 0.47 14.84
CA VAL A 52 6.33 1.31 14.37
C VAL A 52 6.51 2.70 14.97
N VAL A 53 6.71 3.71 14.11
CA VAL A 53 6.88 5.10 14.48
C VAL A 53 5.54 5.81 14.30
N ILE A 54 5.01 6.37 15.38
CA ILE A 54 3.79 7.17 15.34
C ILE A 54 4.17 8.64 15.29
N ALA A 55 3.84 9.26 14.17
CA ALA A 55 4.09 10.67 13.90
C ALA A 55 2.80 11.49 14.08
N ASP A 56 2.94 12.79 14.33
CA ASP A 56 1.80 13.67 14.59
C ASP A 56 1.04 14.03 13.31
N SER A 57 1.74 14.12 12.17
CA SER A 57 1.17 14.55 10.89
C SER A 57 1.84 13.88 9.69
N ASN A 58 1.17 13.88 8.53
CA ASN A 58 1.72 13.39 7.25
C ASN A 58 3.06 14.06 6.88
N LYS A 59 3.26 15.33 7.25
CA LYS A 59 4.53 16.05 6.99
C LYS A 59 5.71 15.43 7.73
N GLU A 60 5.48 14.94 8.95
CA GLU A 60 6.53 14.27 9.71
C GLU A 60 6.88 12.90 9.10
N LEU A 61 5.96 12.22 8.41
CA LEU A 61 6.21 10.92 7.77
C LEU A 61 7.37 11.04 6.78
N GLU A 62 7.33 12.03 5.88
CA GLU A 62 8.39 12.27 4.89
C GLU A 62 9.75 12.55 5.54
N THR A 63 9.75 13.30 6.65
CA THR A 63 10.97 13.61 7.39
C THR A 63 11.55 12.34 8.04
N TRP A 64 10.68 11.52 8.64
CA TRP A 64 11.06 10.23 9.21
C TRP A 64 11.56 9.25 8.15
N GLU A 65 10.89 9.16 7.00
CA GLU A 65 11.30 8.31 5.87
C GLU A 65 12.72 8.69 5.41
N CYS A 66 12.96 9.98 5.15
CA CYS A 66 14.26 10.48 4.71
C CYS A 66 15.37 10.23 5.73
N ASP A 67 15.15 10.56 7.00
CA ASP A 67 16.16 10.39 8.04
C ASP A 67 16.44 8.89 8.31
N LEU A 68 15.42 8.04 8.35
CA LEU A 68 15.59 6.60 8.54
C LEU A 68 16.29 5.95 7.35
N ASP A 69 15.98 6.35 6.12
CA ASP A 69 16.65 5.84 4.92
C ASP A 69 18.14 6.20 4.95
N PHE A 70 18.45 7.46 5.26
CA PHE A 70 19.82 7.92 5.44
C PHE A 70 20.58 7.06 6.45
N PHE A 71 20.02 6.83 7.64
CA PHE A 71 20.72 6.05 8.67
C PHE A 71 20.72 4.53 8.39
N ASN A 72 19.70 3.98 7.75
CA ASN A 72 19.69 2.58 7.31
C ASN A 72 20.86 2.29 6.37
N SER A 73 21.14 3.19 5.43
CA SER A 73 22.31 3.08 4.55
C SER A 73 23.64 3.07 5.32
N LYS A 74 23.73 3.82 6.44
CA LYS A 74 24.94 3.89 7.28
C LYS A 74 25.14 2.65 8.14
N PHE A 75 24.05 2.07 8.64
CA PHE A 75 24.09 0.85 9.44
C PHE A 75 24.07 -0.43 8.60
N GLN A 76 23.94 -0.32 7.27
CA GLN A 76 23.84 -1.45 6.34
C GLN A 76 22.71 -2.41 6.74
N ILE A 77 21.60 -1.83 7.17
CA ILE A 77 20.42 -2.60 7.56
C ILE A 77 19.87 -3.26 6.29
N PRO A 78 19.74 -4.59 6.25
CA PRO A 78 19.18 -5.26 5.09
C PRO A 78 17.73 -4.83 4.89
N ASN A 79 17.31 -4.76 3.62
CA ASN A 79 15.91 -4.50 3.27
C ASN A 79 14.99 -5.59 3.84
N SER A 80 13.68 -5.29 3.81
CA SER A 80 12.63 -6.09 4.47
C SER A 80 12.82 -7.60 4.29
N LYS A 81 12.50 -8.37 5.33
CA LYS A 81 12.53 -9.83 5.24
C LYS A 81 11.31 -10.28 4.44
N SER A 82 11.54 -10.87 3.27
CA SER A 82 10.49 -11.53 2.50
C SER A 82 10.17 -12.88 3.13
N ASN A 83 8.89 -13.19 3.28
CA ASN A 83 8.48 -14.47 3.86
C ASN A 83 8.36 -15.59 2.82
N GLU A 84 8.08 -15.28 1.54
CA GLU A 84 7.52 -16.31 0.65
C GLU A 84 7.90 -16.24 -0.87
N SER A 85 8.57 -15.21 -1.40
CA SER A 85 8.94 -15.15 -2.85
C SER A 85 10.04 -14.13 -3.16
N GLU A 86 10.80 -14.30 -4.25
CA GLU A 86 11.78 -13.31 -4.77
C GLU A 86 11.10 -11.99 -5.19
N ILE A 87 9.83 -12.05 -5.61
CA ILE A 87 9.10 -10.86 -6.07
C ILE A 87 8.94 -9.82 -4.96
N TRP A 88 8.76 -10.24 -3.72
CA TRP A 88 8.48 -9.33 -2.61
C TRP A 88 9.77 -8.90 -1.90
N ASN A 89 10.62 -8.22 -2.65
CA ASN A 89 11.82 -7.60 -2.13
C ASN A 89 11.74 -6.08 -2.36
N PRO A 90 10.87 -5.37 -1.63
CA PRO A 90 10.78 -3.92 -1.79
C PRO A 90 12.14 -3.29 -1.49
N GLU A 91 12.51 -2.31 -2.32
CA GLU A 91 13.81 -1.63 -2.28
C GLU A 91 14.09 -0.95 -0.93
N SER A 92 13.04 -0.67 -0.16
CA SER A 92 13.11 -0.05 1.15
C SER A 92 12.44 -0.94 2.20
N GLY A 93 13.13 -1.16 3.32
CA GLY A 93 12.54 -1.70 4.55
C GLY A 93 11.77 -0.67 5.39
N ILE A 94 11.48 0.51 4.85
CA ILE A 94 10.78 1.63 5.50
C ILE A 94 9.51 1.93 4.70
N TRP A 95 8.34 1.77 5.32
CA TRP A 95 7.06 2.09 4.67
C TRP A 95 6.27 3.10 5.50
N SER A 96 5.58 4.02 4.85
CA SER A 96 4.70 4.97 5.55
C SER A 96 3.23 4.82 5.18
N LEU A 97 2.39 4.87 6.21
CA LEU A 97 0.95 4.81 6.13
C LEU A 97 0.36 6.19 6.44
N PRO A 98 0.22 7.09 5.45
CA PRO A 98 -0.31 8.43 5.66
C PRO A 98 -1.78 8.38 6.03
N SER A 99 -2.26 9.39 6.76
CA SER A 99 -3.71 9.54 6.97
C SER A 99 -4.36 10.22 5.78
N MET A 100 -5.60 9.84 5.48
CA MET A 100 -6.45 10.56 4.54
C MET A 100 -6.66 12.01 4.98
N GLU A 101 -6.58 12.95 4.04
CA GLU A 101 -6.70 14.40 4.28
C GLU A 101 -8.14 14.79 4.63
N SER A 102 -9.10 14.12 4.00
CA SER A 102 -10.52 14.34 4.25
C SER A 102 -10.95 13.75 5.60
N ASP A 103 -11.97 14.37 6.18
CA ASP A 103 -12.74 13.80 7.28
C ASP A 103 -13.71 12.76 6.72
N ILE A 104 -13.91 11.68 7.48
CA ILE A 104 -14.81 10.56 7.16
C ILE A 104 -16.24 11.08 6.86
N TYR A 105 -16.65 12.19 7.48
CA TYR A 105 -17.98 12.78 7.27
C TYR A 105 -18.00 14.01 6.36
N ALA A 106 -16.87 14.37 5.72
CA ALA A 106 -16.81 15.51 4.82
C ALA A 106 -17.55 15.28 3.48
N GLY A 107 -17.77 14.02 3.09
CA GLY A 107 -18.35 13.67 1.79
C GLY A 107 -17.44 13.97 0.60
N ILE A 108 -16.13 14.09 0.84
CA ILE A 108 -15.10 14.37 -0.16
C ILE A 108 -14.13 13.20 -0.17
N SER A 109 -13.93 12.58 -1.34
CA SER A 109 -12.94 11.51 -1.51
C SER A 109 -11.53 11.98 -1.13
N PRO A 110 -10.71 11.14 -0.49
CA PRO A 110 -9.29 11.43 -0.28
C PRO A 110 -8.55 11.64 -1.61
N HIS A 111 -7.35 12.22 -1.56
CA HIS A 111 -6.51 12.33 -2.75
C HIS A 111 -6.09 10.94 -3.26
N ALA A 112 -6.11 10.75 -4.59
CA ALA A 112 -5.77 9.47 -5.22
C ALA A 112 -4.37 8.98 -4.84
N GLU A 113 -3.37 9.87 -4.81
CA GLU A 113 -2.01 9.55 -4.37
C GLU A 113 -1.96 9.00 -2.94
N THR A 114 -2.80 9.54 -2.05
CA THR A 114 -2.89 9.07 -0.65
C THR A 114 -3.55 7.69 -0.57
N LEU A 115 -4.60 7.44 -1.36
CA LEU A 115 -5.24 6.13 -1.45
C LEU A 115 -4.27 5.08 -1.98
N GLU A 116 -3.55 5.39 -3.07
CA GLU A 116 -2.55 4.53 -3.68
C GLU A 116 -1.42 4.21 -2.69
N LYS A 117 -0.80 5.24 -2.07
CA LYS A 117 0.29 5.04 -1.11
C LYS A 117 -0.14 4.18 0.08
N ARG A 118 -1.38 4.35 0.56
CA ARG A 118 -1.95 3.53 1.63
C ARG A 118 -2.19 2.09 1.18
N ALA A 119 -2.82 1.89 0.01
CA ALA A 119 -3.08 0.57 -0.55
C ALA A 119 -1.78 -0.22 -0.76
N LEU A 120 -0.77 0.41 -1.37
CA LEU A 120 0.55 -0.18 -1.58
C LEU A 120 1.24 -0.53 -0.26
N THR A 121 1.19 0.37 0.73
CA THR A 121 1.79 0.11 2.05
C THR A 121 1.14 -1.07 2.74
N LEU A 122 -0.19 -1.18 2.72
CA LEU A 122 -0.92 -2.30 3.31
C LEU A 122 -0.69 -3.60 2.54
N TRP A 123 -0.61 -3.55 1.21
CA TRP A 123 -0.23 -4.67 0.36
C TRP A 123 1.13 -5.23 0.75
N ASN A 124 2.13 -4.36 0.92
CA ASN A 124 3.47 -4.74 1.35
C ASN A 124 3.47 -5.32 2.77
N LEU A 125 2.76 -4.69 3.71
CA LEU A 125 2.59 -5.20 5.09
C LEU A 125 1.89 -6.55 5.16
N ALA A 126 1.00 -6.84 4.22
CA ALA A 126 0.25 -8.09 4.21
C ALA A 126 1.11 -9.30 3.80
N HIS A 127 2.29 -9.07 3.22
CA HIS A 127 3.13 -10.14 2.71
C HIS A 127 4.58 -10.13 3.20
N SER A 128 5.10 -8.98 3.61
CA SER A 128 6.50 -8.81 4.02
C SER A 128 6.61 -8.07 5.35
N GLN A 129 7.73 -8.26 6.04
CA GLN A 129 8.00 -7.59 7.31
C GLN A 129 9.03 -6.47 7.11
N PRO A 130 8.64 -5.19 7.32
CA PRO A 130 9.55 -4.07 7.19
C PRO A 130 10.44 -3.95 8.42
N ASN A 131 11.48 -3.14 8.29
CA ASN A 131 12.28 -2.68 9.42
C ASN A 131 11.54 -1.58 10.18
N PHE A 132 10.87 -0.69 9.44
CA PHE A 132 10.15 0.47 9.98
C PHE A 132 8.80 0.63 9.30
N VAL A 133 7.78 0.93 10.11
CA VAL A 133 6.48 1.43 9.66
C VAL A 133 6.27 2.80 10.26
N ILE A 134 6.01 3.81 9.45
CA ILE A 134 5.75 5.17 9.92
C ILE A 134 4.29 5.49 9.67
N ALA A 135 3.51 5.72 10.72
CA ALA A 135 2.08 6.01 10.60
C ALA A 135 1.76 7.32 11.30
N SER A 136 0.81 8.08 10.78
CA SER A 136 0.24 9.18 11.55
C SER A 136 -0.63 8.64 12.69
N ALA A 137 -0.82 9.41 13.76
CA ALA A 137 -1.73 9.04 14.85
C ALA A 137 -3.16 8.76 14.34
N LYS A 138 -3.63 9.52 13.32
CA LYS A 138 -4.92 9.29 12.66
C LYS A 138 -4.94 7.94 11.93
N SER A 139 -3.90 7.60 11.17
CA SER A 139 -3.81 6.28 10.51
C SER A 139 -3.86 5.11 11.48
N LEU A 140 -3.26 5.24 12.66
CA LEU A 140 -3.21 4.17 13.65
C LEU A 140 -4.60 3.79 14.20
N ILE A 141 -5.50 4.77 14.33
CA ILE A 141 -6.84 4.57 14.89
C ILE A 141 -7.90 4.30 13.82
N THR A 142 -7.62 4.62 12.55
CA THR A 142 -8.51 4.33 11.43
C THR A 142 -8.54 2.83 11.16
N LYS A 143 -9.74 2.25 11.09
CA LYS A 143 -9.91 0.86 10.69
C LYS A 143 -9.58 0.69 9.21
N THR A 144 -8.89 -0.38 8.87
CA THR A 144 -8.59 -0.78 7.49
C THR A 144 -8.82 -2.28 7.31
N VAL A 145 -8.69 -2.79 6.09
CA VAL A 145 -8.91 -4.21 5.74
C VAL A 145 -8.02 -5.16 6.52
N ALA A 146 -8.50 -6.40 6.66
CA ALA A 146 -7.67 -7.47 7.20
C ALA A 146 -6.53 -7.83 6.24
N PRO A 147 -5.36 -8.29 6.72
CA PRO A 147 -4.26 -8.71 5.84
C PRO A 147 -4.61 -9.81 4.83
N ALA A 148 -5.63 -10.65 5.12
CA ALA A 148 -6.10 -11.65 4.16
C ALA A 148 -6.91 -11.03 3.02
N GLU A 149 -7.74 -10.03 3.33
CA GLU A 149 -8.54 -9.30 2.34
C GLU A 149 -7.64 -8.48 1.42
N MET A 150 -6.61 -7.81 1.97
CA MET A 150 -5.63 -7.07 1.18
C MET A 150 -4.88 -7.98 0.19
N ARG A 151 -4.49 -9.19 0.62
CA ARG A 151 -3.86 -10.20 -0.25
C ARG A 151 -4.78 -10.67 -1.38
N GLU A 152 -6.06 -10.81 -1.08
CA GLU A 152 -7.07 -11.19 -2.06
C GLU A 152 -7.41 -10.04 -3.02
N LEU A 153 -7.19 -8.79 -2.63
CA LEU A 153 -7.51 -7.64 -3.48
C LEU A 153 -6.55 -7.50 -4.68
N GLY A 154 -5.25 -7.73 -4.45
CA GLY A 154 -4.26 -7.76 -5.52
C GLY A 154 -4.19 -9.10 -6.27
N ALA A 155 -3.16 -9.26 -7.08
CA ALA A 155 -2.92 -10.49 -7.83
C ALA A 155 -1.44 -10.86 -7.87
N VAL A 156 -1.16 -12.17 -7.86
CA VAL A 156 0.19 -12.72 -8.08
C VAL A 156 0.10 -13.72 -9.21
N LEU A 157 0.77 -13.43 -10.33
CA LEU A 157 0.75 -14.27 -11.51
C LEU A 157 2.12 -14.88 -11.75
N ARG A 158 2.13 -16.12 -12.23
CA ARG A 158 3.34 -16.85 -12.57
C ARG A 158 3.18 -17.47 -13.94
N ARG A 159 4.22 -17.41 -14.76
CA ARG A 159 4.25 -18.07 -16.06
C ARG A 159 4.00 -19.57 -15.91
N ASP A 160 3.32 -20.17 -16.87
CA ASP A 160 3.00 -21.60 -16.93
C ASP A 160 2.07 -22.04 -15.76
N LYS A 161 1.33 -21.12 -15.15
CA LYS A 161 0.32 -21.38 -14.11
C LYS A 161 -1.05 -20.86 -14.52
N ASP A 162 -2.07 -21.52 -14.00
CA ASP A 162 -3.46 -21.12 -14.24
C ASP A 162 -3.82 -19.90 -13.39
N PHE A 163 -4.34 -18.89 -14.07
CA PHE A 163 -4.98 -17.73 -13.49
C PHE A 163 -6.07 -17.28 -14.49
N PRO A 164 -7.37 -17.43 -14.17
CA PRO A 164 -8.42 -17.09 -15.12
C PRO A 164 -8.36 -15.62 -15.53
N LEU A 165 -8.33 -15.35 -16.84
CA LEU A 165 -8.23 -13.99 -17.39
C LEU A 165 -9.37 -13.09 -16.85
N LYS A 166 -10.58 -13.64 -16.77
CA LYS A 166 -11.75 -12.94 -16.24
C LYS A 166 -11.54 -12.48 -14.79
N THR A 167 -10.96 -13.34 -13.96
CA THR A 167 -10.65 -13.02 -12.56
C THR A 167 -9.61 -11.91 -12.45
N LEU A 168 -8.62 -11.86 -13.34
CA LEU A 168 -7.64 -10.77 -13.34
C LEU A 168 -8.33 -9.43 -13.64
N ILE A 169 -9.16 -9.40 -14.67
CA ILE A 169 -9.90 -8.19 -15.09
C ILE A 169 -10.81 -7.70 -13.96
N GLU A 170 -11.51 -8.62 -13.28
CA GLU A 170 -12.36 -8.30 -12.14
C GLU A 170 -11.55 -7.73 -10.95
N LYS A 171 -10.40 -8.33 -10.62
CA LYS A 171 -9.50 -7.83 -9.58
C LYS A 171 -8.93 -6.46 -9.90
N LEU A 172 -8.49 -6.22 -11.14
CA LEU A 172 -7.98 -4.92 -11.58
C LEU A 172 -9.05 -3.83 -11.42
N ALA A 173 -10.24 -4.06 -11.94
CA ALA A 173 -11.35 -3.11 -11.82
C ALA A 173 -11.72 -2.85 -10.35
N ALA A 174 -11.91 -3.91 -9.56
CA ALA A 174 -12.28 -3.79 -8.15
C ALA A 174 -11.19 -3.16 -7.28
N GLY A 175 -9.92 -3.37 -7.64
CA GLY A 175 -8.75 -2.80 -6.99
C GLY A 175 -8.48 -1.33 -7.35
N GLY A 176 -9.29 -0.73 -8.22
CA GLY A 176 -9.21 0.69 -8.57
C GLY A 176 -8.38 1.01 -9.81
N TYR A 177 -8.05 0.03 -10.65
CA TYR A 177 -7.39 0.29 -11.93
C TYR A 177 -8.36 0.87 -12.96
N VAL A 178 -7.86 1.77 -13.80
CA VAL A 178 -8.61 2.41 -14.90
C VAL A 178 -8.31 1.68 -16.20
N ARG A 179 -9.36 1.38 -16.97
CA ARG A 179 -9.20 0.71 -18.26
C ARG A 179 -8.88 1.72 -19.36
N GLU A 180 -7.68 1.65 -19.92
CA GLU A 180 -7.19 2.55 -20.97
C GLU A 180 -6.47 1.75 -22.08
N GLU A 181 -6.50 2.24 -23.32
CA GLU A 181 -5.76 1.61 -24.42
C GLU A 181 -5.22 2.66 -25.42
N PRO A 182 -3.89 2.83 -25.56
CA PRO A 182 -2.82 2.17 -24.81
C PRO A 182 -2.67 2.73 -23.40
N ILE A 183 -2.14 1.93 -22.47
CA ILE A 183 -1.80 2.41 -21.13
C ILE A 183 -0.56 3.31 -21.18
N LYS A 184 -0.54 4.32 -20.31
CA LYS A 184 0.48 5.36 -20.19
C LYS A 184 0.84 5.71 -18.75
N ASN A 185 -0.03 5.40 -17.79
CA ASN A 185 0.18 5.75 -16.39
C ASN A 185 0.07 4.53 -15.47
N ILE A 186 0.62 4.68 -14.27
CA ILE A 186 0.40 3.75 -13.15
C ILE A 186 -1.10 3.67 -12.85
N GLY A 187 -1.58 2.47 -12.51
CA GLY A 187 -2.98 2.23 -12.22
C GLY A 187 -3.85 2.05 -13.47
N GLU A 188 -3.26 1.99 -14.66
CA GLU A 188 -3.98 1.71 -15.90
C GLU A 188 -3.82 0.25 -16.35
N PHE A 189 -4.84 -0.26 -17.02
CA PHE A 189 -4.77 -1.57 -17.70
C PHE A 189 -5.53 -1.59 -19.04
N SER A 190 -5.11 -2.45 -19.96
CA SER A 190 -5.80 -2.71 -21.22
C SER A 190 -6.07 -4.21 -21.39
N VAL A 191 -7.06 -4.58 -22.20
CA VAL A 191 -7.33 -5.99 -22.53
C VAL A 191 -7.60 -6.14 -24.02
N ARG A 192 -6.80 -6.97 -24.68
CA ARG A 192 -6.88 -7.28 -26.11
C ARG A 192 -6.89 -8.78 -26.34
N GLY A 193 -8.09 -9.37 -26.42
CA GLY A 193 -8.24 -10.82 -26.50
C GLY A 193 -7.62 -11.48 -25.27
N GLY A 194 -6.60 -12.32 -25.47
CA GLY A 194 -5.84 -12.97 -24.39
C GLY A 194 -4.67 -12.15 -23.84
N ILE A 195 -4.55 -10.86 -24.15
CA ILE A 195 -3.44 -10.01 -23.69
C ILE A 195 -3.97 -8.98 -22.69
N VAL A 196 -3.29 -8.83 -21.56
CA VAL A 196 -3.52 -7.77 -20.58
C VAL A 196 -2.24 -6.96 -20.43
N ASP A 197 -2.32 -5.66 -20.67
CA ASP A 197 -1.26 -4.73 -20.25
C ASP A 197 -1.69 -4.08 -18.94
N VAL A 198 -0.80 -3.96 -17.97
CA VAL A 198 -1.09 -3.36 -16.66
C VAL A 198 0.14 -2.63 -16.12
N TRP A 199 -0.07 -1.49 -15.46
CA TRP A 199 1.00 -0.79 -14.75
C TRP A 199 0.71 -0.74 -13.25
N SER A 200 1.38 -1.60 -12.48
CA SER A 200 1.24 -1.69 -11.03
C SER A 200 2.00 -0.56 -10.31
N PRO A 201 1.52 -0.04 -9.16
CA PRO A 201 2.19 1.05 -8.44
C PRO A 201 3.51 0.65 -7.78
N ASP A 202 3.76 -0.66 -7.61
CA ASP A 202 5.02 -1.22 -7.14
C ASP A 202 6.00 -1.59 -8.27
N ALA A 203 5.64 -1.33 -9.54
CA ALA A 203 6.44 -1.70 -10.71
C ALA A 203 7.03 -0.47 -11.42
N GLU A 204 8.33 -0.53 -11.73
CA GLU A 204 9.02 0.52 -12.49
C GLU A 204 8.51 0.66 -13.93
N MET A 205 8.13 -0.46 -14.55
CA MET A 205 7.70 -0.53 -15.94
C MET A 205 6.36 -1.27 -16.05
N PRO A 206 5.51 -0.93 -17.03
CA PRO A 206 4.29 -1.67 -17.27
C PRO A 206 4.59 -3.08 -17.80
N VAL A 207 3.66 -3.99 -17.55
CA VAL A 207 3.81 -5.40 -17.90
C VAL A 207 2.67 -5.88 -18.78
N ARG A 208 3.06 -6.58 -19.84
CA ARG A 208 2.20 -7.31 -20.77
C ARG A 208 2.15 -8.78 -20.35
N ILE A 209 0.94 -9.26 -20.10
CA ILE A 209 0.63 -10.63 -19.70
C ILE A 209 -0.19 -11.26 -20.83
N GLU A 210 0.33 -12.33 -21.40
CA GLU A 210 -0.33 -13.09 -22.46
C GLU A 210 -0.88 -14.39 -21.89
N PHE A 211 -2.13 -14.69 -22.22
CA PHE A 211 -2.87 -15.85 -21.77
C PHE A 211 -3.17 -16.80 -22.92
N PHE A 212 -3.13 -18.10 -22.62
CA PHE A 212 -3.67 -19.15 -23.46
C PHE A 212 -4.80 -19.85 -22.70
N GLY A 213 -6.05 -19.43 -22.96
CA GLY A 213 -7.19 -19.80 -22.12
C GLY A 213 -7.07 -19.17 -20.74
N ASP A 214 -7.02 -20.01 -19.70
CA ASP A 214 -6.86 -19.58 -18.30
C ASP A 214 -5.41 -19.74 -17.80
N THR A 215 -4.44 -20.03 -18.68
CA THR A 215 -3.03 -20.21 -18.32
C THR A 215 -2.21 -19.00 -18.76
N VAL A 216 -1.31 -18.53 -17.89
CA VAL A 216 -0.35 -17.45 -18.21
C VAL A 216 0.77 -18.00 -19.11
N ASP A 217 0.78 -17.60 -20.37
CA ASP A 217 1.77 -18.04 -21.37
C ASP A 217 3.06 -17.21 -21.29
N SER A 218 2.96 -15.88 -21.21
CA SER A 218 4.13 -15.01 -21.07
C SER A 218 3.87 -13.76 -20.22
N ILE A 219 4.91 -13.29 -19.54
CA ILE A 219 4.91 -12.05 -18.76
C ILE A 219 6.13 -11.23 -19.22
N ARG A 220 5.90 -10.01 -19.67
CA ARG A 220 6.95 -9.15 -20.26
C ARG A 220 6.80 -7.71 -19.83
N GLU A 221 7.89 -7.10 -19.36
CA GLU A 221 7.96 -5.64 -19.29
C GLU A 221 7.93 -5.05 -20.69
N PHE A 222 7.40 -3.84 -20.81
CA PHE A 222 7.46 -3.08 -22.06
C PHE A 222 7.61 -1.59 -21.79
N ASP A 223 8.15 -0.87 -22.77
CA ASP A 223 8.29 0.58 -22.70
C ASP A 223 6.96 1.27 -23.04
N ALA A 224 6.45 2.11 -22.14
CA ALA A 224 5.13 2.72 -22.27
C ALA A 224 5.00 3.67 -23.47
N GLU A 225 6.09 4.28 -23.94
CA GLU A 225 6.07 5.21 -25.07
C GLU A 225 6.08 4.47 -26.41
N THR A 226 7.01 3.52 -26.55
CA THR A 226 7.25 2.76 -27.79
C THR A 226 6.37 1.52 -27.92
N GLN A 227 5.80 1.04 -26.82
CA GLN A 227 4.99 -0.18 -26.71
C GLN A 227 5.77 -1.47 -27.06
N LEU A 228 7.10 -1.40 -27.01
CA LEU A 228 7.99 -2.53 -27.30
C LEU A 228 8.37 -3.28 -26.03
N SER A 229 8.28 -4.61 -26.08
CA SER A 229 8.70 -5.46 -24.97
C SER A 229 10.20 -5.39 -24.73
N THR A 230 10.60 -5.43 -23.46
CA THR A 230 11.99 -5.32 -23.02
C THR A 230 12.45 -6.61 -22.34
N ASN A 231 11.99 -6.87 -21.12
CA ASN A 231 12.43 -8.00 -20.30
C ASN A 231 11.34 -9.07 -20.14
N LYS A 232 11.74 -10.33 -20.00
CA LYS A 232 10.83 -11.44 -19.68
C LYS A 232 10.84 -11.71 -18.18
N LEU A 233 9.66 -11.81 -17.58
CA LEU A 233 9.48 -12.13 -16.16
C LEU A 233 8.97 -13.56 -16.00
N LYS A 234 9.30 -14.18 -14.87
CA LYS A 234 8.73 -15.48 -14.48
C LYS A 234 7.42 -15.31 -13.70
N GLU A 235 7.29 -14.19 -13.00
CA GLU A 235 6.20 -13.90 -12.08
C GLU A 235 6.07 -12.39 -11.85
N ILE A 236 4.92 -11.94 -11.35
CA ILE A 236 4.59 -10.53 -11.10
C ILE A 236 3.59 -10.37 -9.94
N SER A 237 3.78 -9.35 -9.07
CA SER A 237 2.73 -8.73 -8.24
C SER A 237 1.96 -7.71 -9.03
N ILE A 238 0.67 -7.64 -8.77
CA ILE A 238 -0.16 -6.50 -9.11
C ILE A 238 -0.79 -6.03 -7.80
N ALA A 239 -0.23 -4.95 -7.24
CA ALA A 239 -0.71 -4.33 -6.01
C ALA A 239 -1.99 -3.53 -6.28
N PRO A 240 -2.98 -3.53 -5.39
CA PRO A 240 -4.19 -2.76 -5.61
C PRO A 240 -3.95 -1.25 -5.48
N MET A 241 -4.77 -0.45 -6.19
CA MET A 241 -4.74 1.03 -6.12
C MET A 241 -5.58 1.58 -4.96
N ARG A 242 -6.40 0.74 -4.31
CA ARG A 242 -7.31 1.08 -3.22
C ARG A 242 -7.22 0.05 -2.09
N GLU A 243 -7.65 0.44 -0.88
CA GLU A 243 -7.59 -0.45 0.29
C GLU A 243 -8.70 -1.50 0.32
N PHE A 244 -9.79 -1.29 -0.43
CA PHE A 244 -10.97 -2.15 -0.44
C PHE A 244 -11.40 -2.43 -1.87
N ALA A 245 -12.01 -3.60 -2.10
CA ALA A 245 -12.66 -3.92 -3.36
C ALA A 245 -13.93 -3.06 -3.53
N ALA A 246 -14.11 -2.50 -4.72
CA ALA A 246 -15.38 -1.89 -5.11
C ALA A 246 -15.70 -2.24 -6.57
N ALA A 247 -16.64 -3.17 -6.74
CA ALA A 247 -17.17 -3.55 -8.04
C ALA A 247 -18.48 -2.81 -8.34
N THR A 248 -18.86 -2.79 -9.62
CA THR A 248 -20.14 -2.24 -10.10
C THR A 248 -21.34 -2.76 -9.31
N GLN A 249 -21.31 -4.03 -8.89
CA GLN A 249 -22.40 -4.62 -8.12
C GLN A 249 -22.48 -4.07 -6.69
N ASP A 250 -21.33 -3.76 -6.06
CA ASP A 250 -21.29 -3.22 -4.70
C ASP A 250 -21.99 -1.86 -4.63
N PHE A 251 -21.79 -1.00 -5.64
CA PHE A 251 -22.48 0.29 -5.74
C PHE A 251 -24.00 0.12 -5.93
N LYS A 252 -24.42 -0.85 -6.75
CA LYS A 252 -25.84 -1.15 -6.97
C LYS A 252 -26.50 -1.65 -5.69
N ASP A 253 -25.85 -2.57 -5.00
CA ASP A 253 -26.33 -3.11 -3.72
C ASP A 253 -26.36 -2.01 -2.65
N TRP A 254 -25.31 -1.19 -2.56
CA TRP A 254 -25.28 -0.03 -1.68
C TRP A 254 -26.45 0.92 -1.96
N SER A 255 -26.76 1.21 -3.22
CA SER A 255 -27.86 2.11 -3.59
C SER A 255 -29.22 1.63 -3.05
N PHE A 256 -29.44 0.32 -3.05
CA PHE A 256 -30.64 -0.32 -2.51
C PHE A 256 -30.67 -0.19 -0.98
N PHE A 257 -29.61 -0.63 -0.29
CA PHE A 257 -29.56 -0.62 1.18
C PHE A 257 -29.56 0.80 1.75
N ALA A 258 -28.91 1.76 1.08
CA ALA A 258 -28.85 3.15 1.54
C ALA A 258 -30.24 3.80 1.52
N ARG A 259 -31.07 3.53 0.51
CA ARG A 259 -32.47 4.01 0.44
C ARG A 259 -33.34 3.44 1.55
N GLU A 260 -33.15 2.17 1.89
CA GLU A 260 -33.86 1.54 3.01
C GLU A 260 -33.41 2.11 4.36
N ARG A 261 -32.09 2.22 4.56
CA ARG A 261 -31.46 2.61 5.82
C ARG A 261 -31.62 4.09 6.17
N PHE A 262 -31.63 4.96 5.16
CA PHE A 262 -31.68 6.42 5.29
C PHE A 262 -32.96 7.01 4.67
N SER A 263 -34.11 6.40 4.97
CA SER A 263 -35.42 6.77 4.42
C SER A 263 -36.03 8.07 4.97
N ASP A 264 -35.41 8.69 5.99
CA ASP A 264 -35.85 9.97 6.56
C ASP A 264 -35.62 11.13 5.57
N GLU A 265 -36.62 12.01 5.41
CA GLU A 265 -36.57 13.14 4.46
C GLU A 265 -35.35 14.05 4.65
N ARG A 266 -34.78 14.13 5.86
CA ARG A 266 -33.57 14.92 6.15
C ARG A 266 -32.35 14.46 5.34
N PHE A 267 -32.31 13.21 4.89
CA PHE A 267 -31.23 12.68 4.07
C PHE A 267 -31.54 12.66 2.57
N ALA A 268 -32.80 12.89 2.17
CA ALA A 268 -33.27 12.64 0.82
C ALA A 268 -32.45 13.35 -0.26
N ARG A 269 -32.06 14.60 -0.03
CA ARG A 269 -31.25 15.38 -0.99
C ARG A 269 -29.86 14.78 -1.19
N ASN A 270 -29.09 14.61 -0.11
CA ASN A 270 -27.73 14.08 -0.17
C ASN A 270 -27.70 12.62 -0.65
N LEU A 271 -28.72 11.84 -0.27
CA LEU A 271 -28.83 10.45 -0.67
C LEU A 271 -29.16 10.30 -2.15
N LYS A 272 -30.05 11.14 -2.68
CA LYS A 272 -30.44 11.10 -4.09
C LYS A 272 -29.21 11.22 -4.99
N ASP A 273 -28.41 12.26 -4.80
CA ASP A 273 -27.24 12.54 -5.64
C ASP A 273 -26.28 11.33 -5.69
N ARG A 274 -26.02 10.68 -4.53
CA ARG A 274 -25.14 9.50 -4.46
C ARG A 274 -25.78 8.25 -5.07
N THR A 275 -27.06 8.01 -4.80
CA THR A 275 -27.73 6.81 -5.31
C THR A 275 -27.99 6.86 -6.82
N ASP A 276 -28.06 8.05 -7.42
CA ASP A 276 -28.23 8.18 -8.87
C ASP A 276 -26.99 7.62 -9.62
N PHE A 277 -25.77 7.88 -9.14
CA PHE A 277 -24.54 7.25 -9.66
C PHE A 277 -24.50 5.75 -9.33
N ALA A 278 -24.77 5.41 -8.07
CA ALA A 278 -24.59 4.05 -7.58
C ALA A 278 -25.55 3.03 -8.23
N VAL A 279 -26.74 3.44 -8.67
CA VAL A 279 -27.69 2.59 -9.42
C VAL A 279 -27.13 2.17 -10.79
N GLU A 280 -26.36 3.04 -11.43
CA GLU A 280 -25.64 2.70 -12.67
C GLU A 280 -24.37 1.87 -12.39
N GLY A 281 -23.99 1.77 -11.12
CA GLY A 281 -22.78 1.07 -10.65
C GLY A 281 -21.52 1.93 -10.76
N GLU A 282 -21.69 3.24 -10.80
CA GLU A 282 -20.63 4.25 -10.78
C GLU A 282 -20.28 4.65 -9.34
N ASP A 283 -19.04 5.09 -9.14
CA ASP A 283 -18.59 5.64 -7.86
C ASP A 283 -19.07 7.09 -7.67
N PHE A 284 -18.94 7.61 -6.45
CA PHE A 284 -19.37 8.95 -6.08
C PHE A 284 -18.50 9.53 -4.97
N SER A 285 -18.32 10.85 -4.93
CA SER A 285 -17.44 11.49 -3.94
C SER A 285 -17.70 11.05 -2.48
N GLY A 286 -16.64 10.59 -1.82
CA GLY A 286 -16.62 10.13 -0.43
C GLY A 286 -17.16 8.72 -0.20
N TRP A 287 -17.27 7.89 -1.24
CA TRP A 287 -17.67 6.49 -1.11
C TRP A 287 -16.61 5.63 -0.38
N GLU A 288 -15.37 6.11 -0.30
CA GLU A 288 -14.25 5.43 0.38
C GLU A 288 -14.39 5.36 1.91
N PHE A 289 -15.44 5.99 2.47
CA PHE A 289 -15.69 6.13 3.91
C PHE A 289 -16.93 5.37 4.40
#